data_AF-V9E156-F1
#
_entry.id   AF-V9E156-F1
#
_cell.length_a   1.000
_cell.length_b   1.000
_cell.length_c   1.000
_cell.angle_alpha   90.00
_cell.angle_beta   90.00
_cell.angle_gamma   90.00
#
_symmetry.space_group_name_H-M   'P 1'
#
loop_
_entity.id
_entity.type
_entity.pdbx_description
1 polymer ?
#
loop_
_entity_poly.entity_id
_entity_poly.type
_entity_poly.pdbx_seq_one_letter_code
_entity_poly.pdbx_strand_id
1 'polypeptide(L)'
;MLRNLGGLAAPLLALAPVMDEPDDQLNAEGHLTAIKRFLPFFGKSVSGCLFLVGDNCSLNKRLSDLLGEPLVGCSSHRLNLAVRDFLEPSEDDVEGVQQLMRKLCTLKQAAKL
;
A
#
# COMPACT_ATOMS: atom_id res chain seq x y z
N MET A 1 -28.79 -5.92 2.12
CA MET A 1 -29.43 -4.66 1.68
C MET A 1 -28.33 -3.72 1.18
N LEU A 2 -27.89 -3.90 -0.07
CA LEU A 2 -26.94 -3.00 -0.72
C LEU A 2 -27.73 -1.81 -1.26
N ARG A 3 -27.55 -0.64 -0.65
CA ARG A 3 -28.20 0.59 -1.10
C ARG A 3 -27.66 1.00 -2.47
N ASN A 4 -28.59 1.42 -3.34
CA ASN A 4 -28.39 2.04 -4.65
C ASN A 4 -27.13 2.93 -4.71
N LEU A 5 -26.14 2.55 -5.54
CA LEU A 5 -24.97 3.36 -5.87
C LEU A 5 -25.31 4.35 -7.00
N GLY A 6 -26.28 5.22 -6.74
CA GLY A 6 -26.42 6.43 -7.55
C GLY A 6 -25.17 7.29 -7.35
N GLY A 7 -24.29 7.32 -8.35
CA GLY A 7 -23.15 8.23 -8.42
C GLY A 7 -22.21 8.22 -7.21
N LEU A 8 -21.51 7.11 -6.95
CA LEU A 8 -20.39 7.13 -5.99
C LEU A 8 -19.28 8.03 -6.55
N ALA A 9 -19.27 9.30 -6.15
CA ALA A 9 -18.14 10.18 -6.38
C ALA A 9 -16.99 9.70 -5.47
N ALA A 10 -15.97 9.09 -6.08
CA ALA A 10 -14.74 8.66 -5.41
C ALA A 10 -13.61 9.63 -5.81
N PRO A 11 -13.57 10.86 -5.24
CA PRO A 11 -12.49 11.79 -5.54
C PRO A 11 -11.17 11.19 -5.07
N LEU A 12 -10.21 11.09 -5.99
CA LEU A 12 -8.87 10.66 -5.66
C LEU A 12 -8.19 11.75 -4.83
N LEU A 13 -7.86 11.42 -3.58
CA LEU A 13 -7.01 12.26 -2.74
C LEU A 13 -5.57 11.75 -2.87
N ALA A 14 -4.68 12.60 -3.35
CA ALA A 14 -3.25 12.34 -3.36
C ALA A 14 -2.58 13.11 -2.21
N LEU A 15 -1.74 12.40 -1.46
CA LEU A 15 -0.90 12.97 -0.42
C LEU A 15 0.55 12.86 -0.88
N ALA A 16 1.32 13.92 -0.67
CA ALA A 16 2.77 13.82 -0.85
C ALA A 16 3.32 12.75 0.12
N PRO A 17 4.40 12.03 -0.25
CA PRO A 17 5.06 11.12 0.67
C PRO A 17 5.41 11.85 1.98
N VAL A 18 5.24 11.16 3.11
CA VAL A 18 5.78 11.64 4.38
C VAL A 18 7.31 11.60 4.25
N MET A 19 7.97 12.73 4.44
CA MET A 19 9.42 12.82 4.32
C MET A 19 10.07 12.04 5.47
N ASP A 20 11.16 11.35 5.19
CA ASP A 20 11.96 10.62 6.18
C ASP A 20 13.02 11.58 6.76
N GLU A 21 12.55 12.65 7.42
CA GLU A 21 13.43 13.56 8.17
C GLU A 21 13.95 12.85 9.43
N PRO A 22 15.11 13.24 9.99
CA PRO A 22 15.73 12.54 11.13
C PRO A 22 14.83 12.37 12.36
N ASP A 23 13.86 13.28 12.54
CA ASP A 23 12.88 13.26 13.64
C ASP A 23 11.51 12.70 13.21
N ASP A 24 11.27 12.47 11.91
CA ASP A 24 10.03 11.93 11.39
C ASP A 24 10.03 10.40 11.54
N GLN A 25 9.25 9.92 12.50
CA GLN A 25 9.05 8.49 12.64
C GLN A 25 8.10 8.04 11.51
N LEU A 26 8.58 7.26 10.54
CA LEU A 26 7.79 6.54 9.53
C LEU A 26 6.91 5.43 10.15
N ASN A 27 6.38 5.67 11.35
CA ASN A 27 5.47 4.79 12.07
C ASN A 27 4.01 5.22 11.83
N ALA A 28 3.08 4.38 12.30
CA ALA A 28 1.67 4.61 12.07
C ALA A 28 1.16 5.93 12.68
N GLU A 29 1.72 6.36 13.82
CA GLU A 29 1.40 7.61 14.48
C GLU A 29 1.81 8.84 13.64
N GLY A 30 3.01 8.82 13.04
CA GLY A 30 3.48 9.84 12.10
C GLY A 30 2.61 9.91 10.85
N HIS A 31 2.30 8.74 10.26
CA HIS A 31 1.38 8.65 9.11
C HIS A 31 -0.02 9.20 9.45
N LEU A 32 -0.58 8.85 10.60
CA LEU A 32 -1.88 9.38 11.05
C LEU A 32 -1.84 10.90 11.22
N THR A 33 -0.74 11.43 11.75
CA THR A 33 -0.54 12.87 11.94
C THR A 33 -0.51 13.59 10.59
N ALA A 34 0.21 13.04 9.61
CA ALA A 34 0.22 13.58 8.25
C ALA A 34 -1.19 13.55 7.63
N ILE A 35 -1.90 12.41 7.70
CA ILE A 35 -3.27 12.30 7.18
C ILE A 35 -4.20 13.34 7.83
N LYS A 36 -4.17 13.46 9.17
CA LYS A 36 -4.96 14.45 9.91
C LYS A 36 -4.65 15.88 9.49
N ARG A 37 -3.40 16.18 9.15
CA ARG A 37 -2.96 17.50 8.67
C ARG A 37 -3.47 17.82 7.27
N PHE A 38 -3.57 16.81 6.38
CA PHE A 38 -3.94 17.04 4.99
C PHE A 38 -5.45 16.99 4.72
N LEU A 39 -6.21 16.14 5.42
CA LEU A 39 -7.65 16.00 5.18
C LEU A 39 -8.45 17.34 5.26
N PRO A 40 -8.12 18.29 6.15
CA PRO A 40 -8.79 19.59 6.19
C PRO A 40 -8.72 20.40 4.90
N PHE A 41 -7.66 20.27 4.08
CA PHE A 41 -7.57 20.96 2.78
C PHE A 41 -8.65 20.50 1.79
N PHE A 42 -9.26 19.33 2.04
CA PHE A 42 -10.34 18.75 1.26
C PHE A 42 -11.70 18.82 1.96
N GLY A 43 -11.79 19.56 3.08
CA GLY A 43 -13.01 19.58 3.91
C GLY A 43 -13.35 18.22 4.53
N LYS A 44 -12.33 17.39 4.77
CA LYS A 44 -12.48 16.04 5.35
C LYS A 44 -11.79 15.97 6.72
N SER A 45 -12.12 14.94 7.47
CA SER A 45 -11.48 14.57 8.75
C SER A 45 -11.39 13.06 8.86
N VAL A 46 -10.48 12.58 9.72
CA VAL A 46 -10.35 11.14 10.00
C VAL A 46 -11.61 10.54 10.62
N SER A 47 -12.44 11.34 11.28
CA SER A 47 -13.73 10.89 11.84
C SER A 47 -14.76 10.50 10.78
N GLY A 48 -14.54 10.86 9.52
CA GLY A 48 -15.35 10.41 8.38
C GLY A 48 -14.82 9.13 7.73
N CYS A 49 -13.73 8.55 8.24
CA CYS A 49 -13.22 7.26 7.78
C CYS A 49 -14.12 6.14 8.31
N LEU A 50 -14.49 5.18 7.45
CA LEU A 50 -15.31 4.02 7.82
C LEU A 50 -14.52 2.71 7.76
N PHE A 51 -13.39 2.71 7.06
CA PHE A 51 -12.49 1.59 6.88
C PHE A 51 -11.24 2.07 6.14
N LEU A 52 -10.14 1.34 6.33
CA LEU A 52 -8.92 1.49 5.55
C LEU A 52 -8.86 0.38 4.51
N VAL A 53 -8.33 0.67 3.32
CA VAL A 53 -7.99 -0.35 2.32
C VAL A 53 -6.49 -0.38 2.17
N GLY A 54 -5.87 -1.52 2.45
CA GLY A 54 -4.42 -1.65 2.45
C GLY A 54 -3.96 -3.10 2.41
N ASP A 55 -2.67 -3.31 2.24
CA ASP A 55 -2.09 -4.63 2.48
C ASP A 55 -2.10 -4.96 3.98
N ASN A 56 -1.79 -6.22 4.33
CA ASN A 56 -1.79 -6.70 5.71
C ASN A 56 -0.51 -6.29 6.49
N CYS A 57 0.19 -5.24 6.06
CA CYS A 57 1.43 -4.78 6.68
C CYS A 57 1.18 -4.28 8.11
N SER A 58 2.19 -4.40 8.98
CA SER A 58 2.12 -3.98 10.39
C SER A 58 1.75 -2.50 10.53
N LEU A 59 2.24 -1.64 9.64
CA LEU A 59 1.92 -0.21 9.64
C LEU A 59 0.43 0.02 9.39
N ASN A 60 -0.15 -0.62 8.37
CA ASN A 60 -1.57 -0.47 8.03
C ASN A 60 -2.49 -1.03 9.13
N LYS A 61 -2.10 -2.14 9.77
CA LYS A 61 -2.81 -2.68 10.95
C LYS A 61 -2.77 -1.70 12.11
N ARG A 62 -1.59 -1.19 12.44
CA ARG A 62 -1.44 -0.23 13.53
C ARG A 62 -2.22 1.05 13.26
N LEU A 63 -2.21 1.52 12.01
CA LEU A 63 -2.96 2.71 11.61
C LEU A 63 -4.48 2.48 11.72
N SER A 64 -4.98 1.31 11.34
CA SER A 64 -6.39 0.95 11.53
C SER A 64 -6.76 0.89 13.02
N ASP A 65 -5.89 0.33 13.86
CA ASP A 65 -6.08 0.28 15.32
C ASP A 65 -6.12 1.69 15.93
N LEU A 66 -5.23 2.59 15.50
CA LEU A 66 -5.21 3.99 15.94
C LEU A 66 -6.46 4.78 15.51
N LEU A 67 -7.04 4.42 14.36
CA LEU A 67 -8.27 5.02 13.85
C LEU A 67 -9.52 4.40 14.47
N GLY A 68 -9.43 3.17 14.99
CA GLY A 68 -10.58 2.41 15.48
C GLY A 68 -11.47 1.85 14.37
N GLU A 69 -10.99 1.84 13.13
CA GLU A 69 -11.75 1.46 11.93
C GLU A 69 -11.19 0.17 11.32
N PRO A 70 -12.00 -0.65 10.64
CA PRO A 70 -11.54 -1.93 10.09
C PRO A 70 -10.55 -1.76 8.91
N LEU A 71 -9.55 -2.65 8.85
CA LEU A 71 -8.66 -2.78 7.69
C LEU A 71 -9.21 -3.83 6.70
N VAL A 72 -9.58 -3.37 5.51
CA VAL A 72 -9.99 -4.19 4.39
C VAL A 72 -8.77 -4.49 3.51
N GLY A 73 -8.50 -5.78 3.28
CA GLY A 73 -7.39 -6.18 2.43
C GLY A 73 -7.50 -5.63 1.01
N CYS A 74 -6.40 -5.11 0.49
CA CYS A 74 -6.32 -4.61 -0.88
C CYS A 74 -6.41 -5.77 -1.90
N SER A 75 -7.17 -5.54 -2.98
CA SER A 75 -7.32 -6.51 -4.07
C SER A 75 -5.99 -6.88 -4.73
N SER A 76 -5.04 -5.94 -4.82
CA SER A 76 -3.71 -6.20 -5.38
C SER A 76 -2.91 -7.20 -4.54
N HIS A 77 -3.02 -7.15 -3.21
CA HIS A 77 -2.35 -8.11 -2.33
C HIS A 77 -2.93 -9.51 -2.51
N ARG A 78 -4.27 -9.63 -2.58
CA ARG A 78 -4.93 -10.92 -2.87
C ARG A 78 -4.53 -11.47 -4.24
N LEU A 79 -4.44 -10.60 -5.25
CA LEU A 79 -3.97 -10.98 -6.58
C LEU A 79 -2.51 -11.46 -6.53
N ASN A 80 -1.63 -10.75 -5.82
CA ASN A 80 -0.23 -11.15 -5.69
C ASN A 80 -0.07 -12.53 -5.04
N LEU A 81 -0.88 -12.84 -4.02
CA LEU A 81 -0.92 -14.17 -3.41
C LEU A 81 -1.39 -15.23 -4.41
N ALA A 82 -2.49 -14.96 -5.12
CA ALA A 82 -3.01 -15.89 -6.13
C ALA A 82 -2.02 -16.14 -7.27
N VAL A 83 -1.30 -15.10 -7.72
CA VAL A 83 -0.26 -15.22 -8.75
C VAL A 83 0.91 -16.05 -8.24
N ARG A 84 1.35 -15.85 -7.00
CA ARG A 84 2.41 -16.67 -6.41
C ARG A 84 2.00 -18.14 -6.37
N ASP A 85 0.79 -18.43 -5.89
CA ASP A 85 0.30 -19.81 -5.79
C ASP A 85 0.12 -20.44 -7.20
N PHE A 86 -0.28 -19.65 -8.20
CA PHE A 86 -0.35 -20.10 -9.59
C PHE A 86 1.03 -20.42 -10.20
N LEU A 87 2.07 -19.69 -9.80
CA LEU A 87 3.43 -19.84 -10.33
C LEU A 87 4.28 -20.86 -9.55
N GLU A 88 3.76 -21.43 -8.46
CA GLU A 88 4.45 -22.47 -7.66
C GLU A 88 5.01 -23.63 -8.51
N PRO A 89 4.31 -24.15 -9.54
CA PRO A 89 4.87 -25.21 -10.40
C PRO A 89 6.06 -24.79 -11.27
N SER A 90 6.29 -23.48 -11.44
CA SER A 90 7.33 -22.90 -12.28
C SER A 90 8.32 -22.08 -11.46
N GLU A 91 8.50 -22.40 -10.17
CA GLU A 91 9.36 -21.65 -9.24
C GLU A 91 10.81 -21.53 -9.76
N ASP A 92 11.37 -22.60 -10.33
CA ASP A 92 12.72 -22.60 -10.90
C ASP A 92 12.88 -21.60 -12.06
N ASP A 93 11.88 -21.53 -12.95
CA ASP A 93 11.88 -20.59 -14.07
C ASP A 93 11.76 -19.14 -13.56
N VAL A 94 10.90 -18.92 -12.57
CA VAL A 94 10.73 -17.61 -11.92
C VAL A 94 12.02 -17.18 -11.22
N GLU A 95 12.73 -18.09 -10.56
CA GLU A 95 14.03 -17.82 -9.96
C GLU A 95 15.07 -17.47 -11.04
N GLY A 96 15.11 -18.22 -12.14
CA GLY A 96 16.01 -17.95 -13.27
C GLY A 96 15.79 -16.55 -13.85
N VAL A 97 14.53 -16.15 -14.06
CA VAL A 97 14.16 -14.80 -14.49
C VAL A 97 14.57 -13.77 -13.44
N GLN A 98 14.33 -14.02 -12.16
CA GLN A 98 14.71 -13.09 -11.08
C GLN A 98 16.22 -12.85 -11.04
N GLN A 99 17.03 -13.92 -11.15
CA GLN A 99 18.48 -13.83 -11.18
C GLN A 99 18.96 -13.02 -12.40
N LEU A 100 18.37 -13.26 -13.58
CA LEU A 100 18.67 -12.49 -14.78
C LEU A 100 18.31 -11.00 -14.59
N MET A 101 17.12 -10.70 -14.08
CA MET A 101 16.69 -9.33 -13.81
C MET A 101 17.64 -8.62 -12.83
N ARG A 102 18.09 -9.28 -11.77
CA ARG A 102 19.07 -8.72 -10.83
C ARG A 102 20.40 -8.39 -11.50
N LYS A 103 20.90 -9.28 -12.38
CA LYS A 103 22.13 -9.04 -13.13
C LYS A 103 21.97 -7.89 -14.13
N LEU A 104 20.80 -7.75 -14.76
CA LEU A 104 20.53 -6.68 -15.73
C LEU A 104 20.17 -5.33 -15.07
N CYS A 105 19.78 -5.33 -13.78
CA CYS A 105 19.32 -4.14 -13.06
C CYS A 105 20.39 -3.04 -12.94
N THR A 106 21.68 -3.34 -13.15
CA THR A 106 22.74 -2.33 -13.15
C THR A 106 23.67 -2.52 -14.34
N LEU A 107 24.09 -1.41 -14.96
CA LEU A 107 25.01 -1.41 -16.10
C LEU A 107 26.32 -2.18 -15.82
N LYS A 108 26.82 -2.10 -14.58
CA LYS A 108 28.04 -2.82 -14.15
C LYS A 108 27.88 -4.34 -14.11
N GLN A 109 26.69 -4.84 -13.76
CA GLN A 109 26.42 -6.28 -13.71
C GLN A 109 25.95 -6.79 -15.08
N ALA A 110 25.22 -5.97 -15.84
CA ALA A 110 24.82 -6.28 -17.21
C ALA A 110 26.03 -6.46 -18.15
N ALA A 111 27.08 -5.64 -17.97
CA ALA A 111 28.31 -5.75 -18.77
C ALA A 111 29.14 -7.02 -18.47
N LYS A 112 28.78 -7.82 -17.46
CA LYS A 112 29.46 -9.08 -17.09
C LYS A 112 28.73 -10.34 -17.57
N LEU A 113 27.57 -10.17 -18.20
CA LEU A 113 26.76 -11.22 -18.80
C LEU A 113 27.24 -11.54 -20.21
#